data_AF-A0A2D3VYT5-F1
#
_entry.id   AF-A0A2D3VYT5-F1
#
_cell.length_a   1.000
_cell.length_b   1.000
_cell.length_c   1.000
_cell.angle_alpha   90.00
_cell.angle_beta   90.00
_cell.angle_gamma   90.00
#
_symmetry.space_group_name_H-M   'P 1'
#
loop_
_entity.id
_entity.type
_entity.pdbx_description
1 polymer ?
#
loop_
_entity_poly.entity_id
_entity_poly.type
_entity_poly.pdbx_seq_one_letter_code
_entity_poly.pdbx_strand_id
1 'polypeptide(L)'
;MTLFDKSQNGRKGITLPKSDVPAVSLETSLLRDKSANLPELSELDVVRHFTKLSNKNFSIDANFYPLGSCTMKHNPKIQEKIASLEGFALLHPHLLSNEQNQE
;
A
#
# COMPACT_ATOMS: atom_id res chain seq x y z
N MET A 1 11.65 12.39 14.31
CA MET A 1 10.93 11.22 14.84
C MET A 1 10.34 10.44 13.68
N THR A 2 11.03 9.38 13.31
CA THR A 2 10.64 8.45 12.25
C THR A 2 9.58 7.48 12.75
N LEU A 3 9.07 6.65 11.85
CA LEU A 3 8.16 5.58 12.20
C LEU A 3 8.88 4.44 12.98
N PHE A 4 10.19 4.26 12.76
CA PHE A 4 11.04 3.29 13.48
C PHE A 4 11.26 3.67 14.95
N ASP A 5 11.36 4.97 15.25
CA ASP A 5 11.53 5.47 16.63
C ASP A 5 10.33 5.13 17.54
N LYS A 6 9.18 4.79 16.94
CA LYS A 6 7.95 4.40 17.66
C LYS A 6 7.78 2.89 17.81
N SER A 7 8.65 2.10 17.17
CA SER A 7 8.55 0.65 17.14
C SER A 7 8.59 0.06 18.55
N GLN A 8 7.76 -0.95 18.79
CA GLN A 8 7.73 -1.70 20.05
C GLN A 8 7.68 -3.19 19.72
N ASN A 9 8.69 -3.93 20.19
CA ASN A 9 8.84 -5.36 19.90
C ASN A 9 7.56 -6.15 20.28
N GLY A 10 7.12 -7.02 19.38
CA GLY A 10 5.89 -7.82 19.46
C GLY A 10 4.59 -7.09 19.05
N ARG A 11 4.62 -5.78 18.76
CA ARG A 11 3.40 -5.01 18.48
C ARG A 11 2.87 -5.28 17.07
N LYS A 12 1.59 -5.64 16.98
CA LYS A 12 0.89 -5.92 15.72
C LYS A 12 -0.19 -4.88 15.45
N GLY A 13 -0.22 -4.38 14.23
CA GLY A 13 -1.17 -3.34 13.79
C GLY A 13 -2.38 -3.89 13.06
N ILE A 14 -2.24 -5.03 12.40
CA ILE A 14 -3.31 -5.66 11.63
C ILE A 14 -3.25 -7.18 11.81
N THR A 15 -4.39 -7.83 11.59
CA THR A 15 -4.47 -9.28 11.45
C THR A 15 -4.69 -9.61 9.98
N LEU A 16 -3.85 -10.49 9.44
CA LEU A 16 -4.00 -10.95 8.06
C LEU A 16 -5.28 -11.80 7.92
N PRO A 17 -5.93 -11.78 6.74
CA PRO A 17 -7.03 -12.69 6.48
C PRO A 17 -6.57 -14.16 6.55
N LYS A 18 -7.52 -15.08 6.73
CA LYS A 18 -7.22 -16.51 6.69
C LYS A 18 -6.66 -16.88 5.32
N SER A 19 -5.60 -17.69 5.30
CA SER A 19 -5.05 -18.23 4.06
C SER A 19 -6.14 -19.04 3.33
N ASP A 20 -6.35 -18.70 2.06
CA ASP A 20 -7.22 -19.40 1.12
C ASP A 20 -6.50 -20.54 0.38
N VAL A 21 -5.17 -20.62 0.54
CA VAL A 21 -4.32 -21.67 -0.04
C VAL A 21 -3.79 -22.64 1.03
N PRO A 22 -3.49 -23.90 0.66
CA PRO A 22 -2.88 -24.87 1.57
C PRO A 22 -1.54 -24.38 2.13
N ALA A 23 -1.27 -24.73 3.39
CA ALA A 23 0.02 -24.43 4.01
C ALA A 23 1.13 -25.31 3.41
N VAL A 24 2.28 -24.71 3.11
CA VAL A 24 3.47 -25.39 2.62
C VAL A 24 4.66 -25.04 3.52
N SER A 25 5.44 -26.04 3.93
CA SER A 25 6.70 -25.82 4.64
C SER A 25 7.86 -25.67 3.65
N LEU A 26 8.67 -24.63 3.84
CA LEU A 26 9.91 -24.44 3.08
C LEU A 26 11.07 -25.24 3.70
N GLU A 27 12.01 -25.67 2.86
CA GLU A 27 13.28 -26.24 3.33
C GLU A 27 14.05 -25.19 4.17
N THR A 28 14.75 -25.65 5.21
CA THR A 28 15.47 -24.75 6.13
C THR A 28 16.55 -23.92 5.44
N SER A 29 17.16 -24.46 4.38
CA SER A 29 18.12 -23.79 3.50
C SER A 29 17.56 -22.56 2.76
N LEU A 30 16.24 -22.48 2.62
CA LEU A 30 15.53 -21.39 1.93
C LEU A 30 14.96 -20.35 2.91
N LEU A 31 15.04 -20.60 4.22
CA LEU A 31 14.55 -19.66 5.23
C LEU A 31 15.52 -18.49 5.40
N ARG A 32 14.95 -17.32 5.71
CA ARG A 32 15.74 -16.12 5.99
C ARG A 32 16.38 -16.22 7.38
N ASP A 33 17.70 -16.04 7.47
CA ASP A 33 18.45 -16.14 8.74
C ASP A 33 18.06 -15.08 9.79
N LYS A 34 17.60 -13.91 9.36
CA LYS A 34 17.26 -12.77 10.22
C LYS A 34 15.95 -12.15 9.79
N SER A 35 15.09 -11.80 10.72
CA SER A 35 13.85 -11.07 10.44
C SER A 35 14.10 -9.77 9.66
N ALA A 36 13.10 -9.35 8.88
CA ALA A 36 13.13 -8.03 8.26
C ALA A 36 13.15 -6.93 9.33
N ASN A 37 13.94 -5.89 9.13
CA ASN A 37 13.96 -4.72 10.01
C ASN A 37 12.74 -3.82 9.75
N LEU A 38 11.55 -4.36 10.02
CA LEU A 38 10.28 -3.65 9.91
C LEU A 38 9.86 -3.13 11.29
N PRO A 39 9.22 -1.95 11.35
CA PRO A 39 8.73 -1.39 12.59
C PRO A 39 7.47 -2.11 13.05
N GLU A 40 7.35 -2.29 14.36
CA GLU A 40 6.25 -3.01 15.01
C GLU A 40 5.33 -2.00 15.71
N LEU A 41 4.15 -1.78 15.12
CA LEU A 41 3.28 -0.64 15.44
C LEU A 41 1.81 -1.06 15.48
N SER A 42 1.01 -0.27 16.21
CA SER A 42 -0.45 -0.39 16.16
C SER A 42 -0.98 0.34 14.92
N GLU A 43 -2.19 -0.01 14.46
CA GLU A 43 -2.85 0.71 13.36
C GLU A 43 -2.94 2.22 13.64
N LEU A 44 -3.29 2.59 14.88
CA LEU A 44 -3.42 3.97 15.30
C LEU A 44 -2.09 4.73 15.26
N ASP A 45 -0.97 4.09 15.59
CA ASP A 45 0.37 4.69 15.48
C ASP A 45 0.71 5.01 14.02
N VAL A 46 0.36 4.12 13.10
CA VAL A 46 0.55 4.28 11.65
C VAL A 46 -0.32 5.41 11.12
N VAL A 47 -1.62 5.40 11.40
CA VAL A 47 -2.56 6.47 10.99
C VAL A 47 -2.06 7.82 11.49
N ARG A 48 -1.77 7.95 12.79
CA ARG A 48 -1.24 9.20 13.37
C ARG A 48 0.06 9.65 12.74
N HIS A 49 0.93 8.71 12.36
CA HIS A 49 2.20 9.06 11.71
C HIS A 49 1.96 9.66 10.32
N PHE A 50 1.22 8.97 9.47
CA PHE A 50 1.01 9.42 8.09
C PHE A 50 0.11 10.66 8.00
N THR A 51 -0.88 10.83 8.86
CA THR A 51 -1.65 12.09 8.95
C THR A 51 -0.77 13.27 9.37
N LYS A 52 0.14 13.08 10.33
CA LYS A 52 1.10 14.13 10.71
C LYS A 52 2.08 14.45 9.58
N LEU A 53 2.49 13.44 8.81
CA LEU A 53 3.39 13.61 7.68
C LEU A 53 2.70 14.36 6.53
N SER A 54 1.43 14.04 6.22
CA SER A 54 0.67 14.73 5.17
C SER A 54 0.50 16.22 5.48
N ASN A 55 0.25 16.58 6.74
CA ASN A 55 0.11 17.98 7.16
C ASN A 55 1.42 18.78 7.06
N LYS A 56 2.57 18.12 7.00
CA LYS A 56 3.87 18.77 6.77
C LYS A 56 4.17 18.95 5.28
N ASN A 57 3.40 18.30 4.40
CA ASN A 57 3.61 18.37 2.97
C ASN A 57 2.84 19.56 2.37
N PHE A 58 3.46 20.26 1.42
CA PHE A 58 2.77 21.24 0.60
C PHE A 58 2.07 20.51 -0.54
N SER A 59 0.76 20.71 -0.70
CA SER A 59 -0.06 19.97 -1.66
C SER A 59 -0.96 20.89 -2.48
N ILE A 60 -1.28 20.46 -3.71
CA ILE A 60 -2.20 21.14 -4.62
C ILE A 60 -3.64 21.21 -4.10
N ASP A 61 -4.02 20.24 -3.24
CA ASP A 61 -5.36 20.21 -2.63
C ASP A 61 -5.56 21.32 -1.61
N ALA A 62 -4.48 21.79 -0.98
CA ALA A 62 -4.53 22.80 0.06
C ALA A 62 -3.99 24.16 -0.40
N ASN A 63 -3.20 24.21 -1.48
CA ASN A 63 -2.46 25.40 -1.87
C ASN A 63 -2.39 25.57 -3.38
N PHE A 64 -2.12 26.80 -3.82
CA PHE A 64 -1.77 27.09 -5.20
C PHE A 64 -0.34 26.63 -5.54
N TYR A 65 -0.18 25.94 -6.67
CA TYR A 65 1.05 25.21 -7.03
C TYR A 65 1.59 25.60 -8.43
N PRO A 66 2.11 26.82 -8.65
CA PRO A 66 2.46 27.34 -9.98
C PRO A 66 3.85 26.89 -10.47
N LEU A 67 4.04 25.60 -10.66
CA LEU A 67 5.28 25.07 -11.25
C LEU A 67 5.14 24.96 -12.78
N GLY A 68 5.95 25.74 -13.50
CA GLY A 68 6.06 25.66 -14.96
C GLY A 68 6.54 24.28 -15.42
N SER A 69 6.11 23.85 -16.60
CA SER A 69 6.38 22.51 -17.19
C SER A 69 5.72 21.32 -16.47
N CYS A 70 5.42 21.42 -15.17
CA CYS A 70 4.80 20.32 -14.41
C CYS A 70 3.30 20.15 -14.65
N THR A 71 2.62 21.16 -15.19
CA THR A 71 1.16 21.16 -15.40
C THR A 71 0.39 20.73 -14.14
N MET A 72 0.67 21.40 -13.02
CA MET A 72 0.03 21.16 -11.72
C MET A 72 -1.44 21.63 -11.72
N LYS A 73 -2.29 20.89 -12.47
CA LYS A 73 -3.73 21.13 -12.61
C LYS A 73 -4.49 20.40 -11.50
N HIS A 74 -5.75 20.76 -11.31
CA HIS A 74 -6.64 20.04 -10.40
C HIS A 74 -6.69 18.53 -10.72
N ASN A 75 -6.65 17.70 -9.68
CA ASN A 75 -6.87 16.25 -9.73
C ASN A 75 -8.32 15.96 -9.24
N PRO A 76 -9.30 15.77 -10.15
CA PRO A 76 -10.68 15.47 -9.75
C PRO A 76 -10.78 14.22 -8.89
N LYS A 77 -11.39 14.35 -7.70
CA LYS A 77 -11.52 13.22 -6.74
C LYS A 77 -12.33 12.05 -7.28
N ILE A 78 -13.17 12.28 -8.29
CA ILE A 78 -13.89 11.21 -9.01
C ILE A 78 -12.92 10.25 -9.72
N GLN A 79 -11.75 10.71 -10.16
CA GLN A 79 -10.76 9.86 -10.84
C GLN A 79 -10.22 8.79 -9.89
N GLU A 80 -9.90 9.17 -8.65
CA GLU A 80 -9.48 8.21 -7.61
C GLU A 80 -10.57 7.18 -7.34
N LYS A 81 -11.83 7.63 -7.27
CA LYS A 81 -12.98 6.73 -7.07
C LYS A 81 -13.12 5.74 -8.23
N ILE A 82 -12.99 6.20 -9.47
CA ILE A 82 -13.05 5.33 -10.67
C ILE A 82 -11.89 4.34 -10.67
N ALA A 83 -10.67 4.80 -10.39
CA ALA A 83 -9.49 3.93 -10.32
C ALA A 83 -9.60 2.87 -9.22
N SER A 84 -10.28 3.18 -8.11
CA SER A 84 -10.51 2.23 -7.00
C SER A 84 -11.60 1.20 -7.24
N LEU A 85 -12.37 1.28 -8.34
CA LEU A 85 -13.39 0.28 -8.64
C LEU A 85 -12.74 -1.10 -8.77
N GLU A 86 -13.34 -2.13 -8.19
CA GLU A 86 -12.77 -3.49 -8.14
C GLU A 86 -12.43 -4.03 -9.54
N GLY A 87 -13.30 -3.76 -10.52
CA GLY A 87 -13.09 -4.10 -11.93
C GLY A 87 -11.92 -3.39 -12.61
N PHE A 88 -11.25 -2.45 -11.94
CA PHE A 88 -9.98 -1.86 -12.38
C PHE A 88 -8.84 -2.19 -11.41
N ALA A 89 -9.02 -1.97 -10.11
CA ALA A 89 -7.97 -2.09 -9.10
C ALA A 89 -7.50 -3.54 -8.85
N LEU A 90 -8.35 -4.53 -9.09
CA LEU A 90 -8.07 -5.95 -8.81
C LEU A 90 -7.83 -6.78 -10.08
N LEU A 91 -7.67 -6.14 -11.25
CA LEU A 91 -7.38 -6.85 -12.49
C LEU A 91 -5.91 -7.29 -12.53
N HIS A 92 -5.71 -8.59 -12.77
CA HIS A 92 -4.41 -9.11 -13.12
C HIS A 92 -4.09 -8.76 -14.60
N PRO A 93 -2.87 -8.31 -14.97
CA PRO A 93 -2.55 -7.96 -16.36
C PRO A 93 -2.69 -9.10 -17.37
N HIS A 94 -2.53 -10.35 -16.93
CA HIS A 94 -2.76 -11.55 -17.74
C HIS A 94 -4.18 -12.13 -17.64
N LEU A 95 -5.16 -11.34 -17.19
CA LEU A 95 -6.55 -11.78 -17.21
C LEU A 95 -6.94 -12.02 -18.68
N LEU A 96 -7.07 -13.30 -19.07
CA LEU A 96 -7.44 -13.70 -20.42
C LEU A 96 -8.83 -13.15 -20.75
N SER A 97 -8.97 -12.49 -21.90
CA SER A 97 -10.25 -12.46 -22.59
C SER A 97 -10.55 -13.91 -22.95
N ASN A 98 -11.58 -14.50 -22.34
CA ASN A 98 -12.01 -15.88 -22.60
C ASN A 98 -12.53 -16.04 -24.04
N GLU A 99 -11.66 -15.99 -25.04
CA GLU A 99 -11.85 -16.47 -26.42
C GLU A 99 -10.46 -16.63 -27.07
N GLN A 100 -9.72 -17.68 -26.73
CA GLN A 100 -8.72 -18.33 -27.60
C GLN A 100 -8.10 -19.50 -26.84
N ASN A 101 -8.08 -20.67 -27.50
CA ASN A 101 -7.62 -21.99 -27.03
C ASN A 101 -8.72 -22.92 -26.48
N GLN A 102 -9.78 -23.10 -27.27
CA GLN A 102 -10.35 -24.43 -27.50
C GLN A 102 -9.94 -24.87 -28.91
N GLU A 103 -8.77 -25.50 -29.03
CA GLU A 103 -8.43 -26.48 -30.08
C GLU A 103 -7.59 -27.59 -29.43
#